data_AF-A0A6H1ZP70-F1
#
_entry.id   AF-A0A6H1ZP70-F1
#
_cell.length_a   1.000
_cell.length_b   1.000
_cell.length_c   1.000
_cell.angle_alpha   90.00
_cell.angle_beta   90.00
_cell.angle_gamma   90.00
#
_symmetry.space_group_name_H-M   'P 1'
#
loop_
_entity.id
_entity.type
_entity.pdbx_description
1 polymer ?
#
loop_
_entity_poly.entity_id
_entity_poly.type
_entity_poly.pdbx_seq_one_letter_code
_entity_poly.pdbx_strand_id
1 'polypeptide(L)'
;MSQGSNFPYCNITTDLQLAFKDVETFSRADTLSVFTVVSGNAQTFSKHNTGYYGIVYEDGVPLTAKTSIATVQATASTYWWDETNDILYVHASDGLDPDTHTITAAVYTWNDLKTNCRNDAMEEVEGYLDSKYPRPLPFARNSYNSAYYDGDLVKATALITARKIIEQRDPTSSIIDIFWRRVYSSEEPFGLLWEYKNSGRYFSFEPTKDDFSGRLENLVMDAASTGRIYLHGKGQSAQHKLYKIKIDTAGVVETATYKISDDNGLSWHSTLNTTYYEGRYLAQGVWIRFQGTFILNDEWLIEFASTDEVVKSDLFSVKLTNK
;
A
#
# COMPACT_ATOMS: atom_id res chain seq x y z
N MET A 1 2.28 9.73 -13.12
CA MET A 1 2.65 8.69 -12.15
C MET A 1 1.52 8.61 -11.13
N SER A 2 0.90 7.45 -10.96
CA SER A 2 -0.20 7.27 -10.00
C SER A 2 0.36 7.14 -8.58
N GLN A 3 -0.43 7.45 -7.55
CA GLN A 3 -0.02 7.30 -6.15
C GLN A 3 0.51 5.88 -5.84
N GLY A 4 -0.07 4.86 -6.47
CA GLY A 4 0.31 3.45 -6.30
C GLY A 4 1.73 3.11 -6.76
N SER A 5 2.36 3.89 -7.65
CA SER A 5 3.75 3.65 -8.05
C SER A 5 4.76 4.12 -6.99
N ASN A 6 4.40 5.14 -6.22
CA ASN A 6 5.25 5.70 -5.17
C ASN A 6 4.94 5.09 -3.79
N PHE A 7 3.68 4.71 -3.58
CA PHE A 7 3.19 4.13 -2.34
C PHE A 7 2.38 2.87 -2.67
N PRO A 8 3.05 1.72 -2.87
CA PRO A 8 2.35 0.47 -3.15
C PRO A 8 1.55 -0.01 -1.92
N TYR A 9 0.46 -0.74 -2.14
CA TYR A 9 -0.39 -1.23 -1.05
C TYR A 9 0.30 -2.22 -0.12
N CYS A 10 1.34 -2.91 -0.60
CA CYS A 10 2.25 -3.71 0.23
C CYS A 10 3.69 -3.60 -0.26
N ASN A 11 4.66 -3.94 0.58
CA ASN A 11 6.07 -4.03 0.19
C ASN A 11 6.45 -5.45 -0.26
N ILE A 12 7.48 -5.55 -1.11
CA ILE A 12 7.97 -6.84 -1.68
C ILE A 12 8.91 -7.62 -0.76
N THR A 13 9.05 -7.20 0.50
CA THR A 13 9.97 -7.80 1.48
C THR A 13 9.17 -8.37 2.64
N THR A 14 8.90 -7.56 3.67
CA THR A 14 8.27 -8.01 4.91
C THR A 14 6.81 -8.39 4.72
N ASP A 15 6.03 -7.63 3.94
CA ASP A 15 4.58 -7.88 3.86
C ASP A 15 4.28 -9.19 3.14
N LEU A 16 5.04 -9.48 2.07
CA LEU A 16 4.98 -10.75 1.36
C LEU A 16 5.37 -11.92 2.26
N GLN A 17 6.47 -11.81 3.02
CA GLN A 17 6.93 -12.86 3.93
C GLN A 17 5.97 -13.08 5.11
N LEU A 18 5.32 -12.02 5.59
CA LEU A 18 4.29 -12.11 6.62
C LEU A 18 3.01 -12.79 6.09
N ALA A 19 2.65 -12.54 4.84
CA ALA A 19 1.50 -13.20 4.20
C ALA A 19 1.81 -14.67 3.89
N PHE A 20 3.01 -14.96 3.40
CA PHE A 20 3.48 -16.30 3.07
C PHE A 20 4.99 -16.42 3.25
N LYS A 21 5.41 -17.03 4.37
CA LYS A 21 6.81 -17.16 4.75
C LYS A 21 7.69 -17.86 3.71
N ASP A 22 7.13 -18.80 2.96
CA ASP A 22 7.86 -19.64 2.01
C ASP A 22 7.88 -19.04 0.59
N VAL A 23 7.45 -17.78 0.41
CA VAL A 23 7.43 -17.11 -0.91
C VAL A 23 8.79 -17.13 -1.61
N GLU A 24 9.87 -17.09 -0.86
CA GLU A 24 11.24 -17.10 -1.38
C GLU A 24 11.61 -18.43 -2.08
N THR A 25 10.91 -19.53 -1.80
CA THR A 25 11.17 -20.82 -2.49
C THR A 25 10.77 -20.79 -3.96
N PHE A 26 9.97 -19.79 -4.37
CA PHE A 26 9.51 -19.56 -5.74
C PHE A 26 10.44 -18.63 -6.54
N SER A 27 11.59 -18.25 -5.97
CA SER A 27 12.65 -17.51 -6.67
C SER A 27 13.37 -18.31 -7.77
N ARG A 28 13.00 -19.58 -7.97
CA ARG A 28 13.65 -20.52 -8.90
C ARG A 28 13.68 -19.95 -10.32
N ALA A 29 14.83 -20.10 -10.96
CA ALA A 29 15.08 -19.83 -12.37
C ALA A 29 15.18 -21.16 -13.13
N ASP A 30 14.97 -21.12 -14.45
CA ASP A 30 15.08 -22.31 -15.30
C ASP A 30 16.54 -22.71 -15.39
N THR A 31 16.85 -23.99 -15.14
CA THR A 31 18.20 -24.50 -15.33
C THR A 31 18.42 -24.80 -16.81
N LEU A 32 19.45 -24.18 -17.40
CA LEU A 32 19.82 -24.37 -18.79
C LEU A 32 21.04 -25.27 -18.88
N SER A 33 21.02 -26.18 -19.84
CA SER A 33 22.14 -27.06 -20.16
C SER A 33 22.17 -27.36 -21.66
N VAL A 34 23.20 -28.04 -22.13
CA VAL A 34 23.40 -28.41 -23.54
C VAL A 34 23.61 -27.15 -24.39
N PHE A 35 24.69 -26.44 -24.09
CA PHE A 35 25.15 -25.30 -24.86
C PHE A 35 26.02 -25.78 -26.04
N THR A 36 26.04 -25.00 -27.13
CA THR A 36 26.86 -25.32 -28.32
C THR A 36 27.85 -24.20 -28.57
N VAL A 37 29.11 -24.53 -28.82
CA VAL A 37 30.12 -23.52 -29.13
C VAL A 37 29.75 -22.72 -30.39
N VAL A 38 29.88 -21.41 -30.32
CA VAL A 38 29.64 -20.53 -31.47
C VAL A 38 30.77 -20.70 -32.47
N SER A 39 30.42 -20.91 -33.75
CA SER A 39 31.42 -21.04 -34.81
C SER A 39 32.35 -19.81 -34.86
N GLY A 40 33.66 -20.05 -34.85
CA GLY A 40 34.68 -18.99 -34.89
C GLY A 40 34.99 -18.34 -33.53
N ASN A 41 34.34 -18.75 -32.43
CA ASN A 41 34.68 -18.29 -31.08
C ASN A 41 34.58 -19.44 -30.06
N ALA A 42 35.72 -19.89 -29.53
CA ALA A 42 35.78 -21.04 -28.63
C ALA A 42 35.28 -20.78 -27.19
N GLN A 43 34.98 -19.53 -26.85
CA GLN A 43 34.64 -19.11 -25.48
C GLN A 43 33.19 -18.62 -25.35
N THR A 44 32.48 -18.51 -26.48
CA THR A 44 31.07 -18.12 -26.51
C THR A 44 30.25 -19.28 -27.00
N PHE A 45 29.15 -19.53 -26.31
CA PHE A 45 28.27 -20.65 -26.56
C PHE A 45 26.85 -20.15 -26.76
N SER A 46 26.07 -20.89 -27.55
CA SER A 46 24.69 -20.58 -27.88
C SER A 46 23.75 -21.69 -27.46
N LYS A 47 22.53 -21.31 -27.12
CA LYS A 47 21.38 -22.20 -26.96
C LYS A 47 20.22 -21.65 -27.77
N HIS A 48 19.65 -22.50 -28.61
CA HIS A 48 18.57 -22.13 -29.54
C HIS A 48 17.20 -22.49 -28.97
N ASN A 49 16.16 -21.80 -29.45
CA ASN A 49 14.75 -22.05 -29.09
C ASN A 49 14.51 -21.98 -27.58
N THR A 50 15.10 -20.98 -26.92
CA THR A 50 15.01 -20.82 -25.46
C THR A 50 13.77 -20.06 -25.04
N GLY A 51 13.13 -19.32 -25.95
CA GLY A 51 12.25 -18.22 -25.56
C GLY A 51 13.04 -17.09 -24.91
N TYR A 52 12.31 -16.09 -24.39
CA TYR A 52 12.89 -14.88 -23.82
C TYR A 52 13.44 -15.11 -22.40
N TYR A 53 14.71 -14.73 -22.20
CA TYR A 53 15.32 -14.61 -20.88
C TYR A 53 15.85 -13.19 -20.68
N GLY A 54 15.35 -12.53 -19.64
CA GLY A 54 15.75 -11.18 -19.27
C GLY A 54 16.96 -11.14 -18.36
N ILE A 55 17.26 -12.21 -17.62
CA ILE A 55 18.45 -12.37 -16.78
C ILE A 55 18.98 -13.81 -16.81
N VAL A 56 20.32 -13.94 -16.76
CA VAL A 56 21.04 -15.21 -16.69
C VAL A 56 22.01 -15.17 -15.52
N TYR A 57 22.14 -16.29 -14.82
CA TYR A 57 23.06 -16.50 -13.71
C TYR A 57 24.00 -17.67 -14.00
N GLU A 58 25.25 -17.52 -13.60
CA GLU A 58 26.27 -18.56 -13.57
C GLU A 58 26.61 -18.85 -12.10
N ASP A 59 26.36 -20.08 -11.65
CA ASP A 59 26.58 -20.49 -10.25
C ASP A 59 25.92 -19.55 -9.22
N GLY A 60 24.75 -19.00 -9.59
CA GLY A 60 23.97 -18.07 -8.78
C GLY A 60 24.42 -16.60 -8.86
N VAL A 61 25.46 -16.28 -9.64
CA VAL A 61 25.94 -14.91 -9.86
C VAL A 61 25.36 -14.36 -11.17
N PRO A 62 24.74 -13.17 -11.18
CA PRO A 62 24.14 -12.62 -12.39
C PRO A 62 25.21 -12.25 -13.42
N LEU A 63 25.01 -12.71 -14.66
CA LEU A 63 25.81 -12.31 -15.80
C LEU A 63 25.42 -10.91 -16.28
N THR A 64 26.34 -10.21 -16.93
CA THR A 64 26.06 -8.87 -17.47
C THR A 64 25.41 -8.97 -18.84
N ALA A 65 24.22 -8.37 -18.98
CA ALA A 65 23.51 -8.30 -20.26
C ALA A 65 24.29 -7.44 -21.27
N LYS A 66 24.33 -7.91 -22.52
CA LYS A 66 24.89 -7.21 -23.68
C LYS A 66 23.83 -7.07 -24.77
N THR A 67 24.17 -6.36 -25.84
CA THR A 67 23.25 -6.00 -26.93
C THR A 67 23.56 -6.69 -28.25
N SER A 68 24.65 -7.47 -28.32
CA SER A 68 25.05 -8.21 -29.52
C SER A 68 26.02 -9.34 -29.18
N ILE A 69 26.11 -10.33 -30.08
CA ILE A 69 27.06 -11.43 -29.95
C ILE A 69 28.51 -10.94 -29.90
N ALA A 70 28.87 -9.91 -30.66
CA ALA A 70 30.22 -9.35 -30.68
C ALA A 70 30.63 -8.80 -29.31
N THR A 71 29.70 -8.15 -28.61
CA THR A 71 29.94 -7.65 -27.25
C THR A 71 29.98 -8.73 -26.18
N VAL A 72 29.33 -9.88 -26.41
CA VAL A 72 29.45 -11.07 -25.54
C VAL A 72 30.80 -11.74 -25.74
N GLN A 73 31.20 -11.95 -27.00
CA GLN A 73 32.48 -12.56 -27.36
C GLN A 73 33.69 -11.80 -26.82
N ALA A 74 33.58 -10.48 -26.67
CA ALA A 74 34.65 -9.61 -26.19
C ALA A 74 34.79 -9.58 -24.66
N THR A 75 33.85 -10.12 -23.88
CA THR A 75 33.84 -9.93 -22.42
C THR A 75 33.26 -11.16 -21.72
N ALA A 76 34.05 -11.80 -20.86
CA ALA A 76 33.60 -12.90 -20.00
C ALA A 76 32.52 -12.43 -18.99
N SER A 77 31.78 -13.38 -18.42
CA SER A 77 30.65 -13.12 -17.52
C SER A 77 29.53 -12.29 -18.16
N THR A 78 29.21 -12.59 -19.43
CA THR A 78 28.18 -11.86 -20.17
C THR A 78 27.23 -12.77 -20.92
N TYR A 79 26.06 -12.24 -21.24
CA TYR A 79 25.07 -12.91 -22.09
C TYR A 79 24.35 -11.92 -22.98
N TRP A 80 23.70 -12.44 -24.03
CA TRP A 80 22.79 -11.69 -24.88
C TRP A 80 21.71 -12.64 -25.40
N TRP A 81 20.45 -12.21 -25.33
CA TRP A 81 19.36 -12.89 -26.01
C TRP A 81 19.07 -12.19 -27.34
N ASP A 82 19.23 -12.94 -28.43
CA ASP A 82 18.92 -12.52 -29.78
C ASP A 82 17.44 -12.77 -30.07
N GLU A 83 16.66 -11.69 -30.03
CA GLU A 83 15.21 -11.72 -30.26
C GLU A 83 14.81 -12.16 -31.66
N THR A 84 15.65 -11.90 -32.66
CA THR A 84 15.31 -12.16 -34.06
C THR A 84 15.42 -13.64 -34.38
N ASN A 85 16.40 -14.32 -33.78
CA ASN A 85 16.71 -15.71 -34.07
C ASN A 85 16.34 -16.68 -32.93
N ASP A 86 15.85 -16.17 -31.80
CA ASP A 86 15.59 -16.91 -30.56
C ASP A 86 16.80 -17.73 -30.08
N ILE A 87 17.91 -17.01 -29.86
CA ILE A 87 19.18 -17.60 -29.44
C ILE A 87 19.69 -16.88 -28.18
N LEU A 88 19.96 -17.66 -27.14
CA LEU A 88 20.71 -17.19 -25.99
C LEU A 88 22.20 -17.43 -26.21
N TYR A 89 23.00 -16.37 -26.19
CA TYR A 89 24.45 -16.43 -26.21
C TYR A 89 25.00 -16.19 -24.81
N VAL A 90 25.97 -17.00 -24.38
CA VAL A 90 26.63 -16.94 -23.07
C VAL A 90 28.15 -17.00 -23.26
N HIS A 91 28.85 -16.18 -22.49
CA HIS A 91 30.29 -16.25 -22.29
C HIS A 91 30.54 -16.37 -20.78
N ALA A 92 30.86 -17.59 -20.34
CA ALA A 92 31.08 -17.92 -18.93
C ALA A 92 32.28 -17.14 -18.34
N SER A 93 32.36 -17.07 -17.01
CA SER A 93 33.39 -16.29 -16.30
C SER A 93 34.83 -16.73 -16.57
N ASP A 94 35.04 -18.03 -16.80
CA ASP A 94 36.33 -18.63 -17.11
C ASP A 94 36.54 -18.87 -18.62
N GLY A 95 35.55 -18.54 -19.45
CA GLY A 95 35.56 -18.74 -20.90
C GLY A 95 35.50 -20.20 -21.33
N LEU A 96 35.15 -21.13 -20.44
CA LEU A 96 34.90 -22.53 -20.75
C LEU A 96 33.44 -22.76 -21.16
N ASP A 97 33.11 -24.02 -21.42
CA ASP A 97 31.75 -24.44 -21.74
C ASP A 97 30.81 -24.13 -20.57
N PRO A 98 29.71 -23.38 -20.76
CA PRO A 98 28.76 -23.08 -19.70
C PRO A 98 28.17 -24.33 -19.04
N ASP A 99 28.18 -25.49 -19.71
CA ASP A 99 27.75 -26.77 -19.12
C ASP A 99 28.69 -27.27 -17.99
N THR A 100 29.86 -26.67 -17.78
CA THR A 100 30.70 -26.91 -16.59
C THR A 100 30.22 -26.14 -15.35
N HIS A 101 29.25 -25.24 -15.53
CA HIS A 101 28.64 -24.41 -14.48
C HIS A 101 27.15 -24.68 -14.34
N THR A 102 26.55 -24.19 -13.26
CA THR A 102 25.09 -24.18 -13.13
C THR A 102 24.55 -22.90 -13.75
N ILE A 103 24.12 -22.98 -15.01
CA ILE A 103 23.47 -21.86 -15.70
C ILE A 103 21.98 -21.87 -15.39
N THR A 104 21.48 -20.75 -14.86
CA THR A 104 20.04 -20.55 -14.67
C THR A 104 19.57 -19.25 -15.30
N ALA A 105 18.34 -19.21 -15.80
CA ALA A 105 17.80 -18.03 -16.47
C ALA A 105 16.34 -17.76 -16.11
N ALA A 106 15.96 -16.49 -16.13
CA ALA A 106 14.59 -16.05 -15.84
C ALA A 106 14.22 -14.82 -16.68
N VAL A 107 12.92 -14.60 -16.85
CA VAL A 107 12.38 -13.41 -17.53
C VAL A 107 12.69 -12.13 -16.74
N TYR A 108 12.62 -12.19 -15.41
CA TYR A 108 12.81 -11.06 -14.51
C TYR A 108 13.74 -11.43 -13.37
N THR A 109 14.39 -10.43 -12.77
CA THR A 109 15.00 -10.62 -11.44
C THR A 109 13.92 -10.97 -10.42
N TRP A 110 14.30 -11.57 -9.30
CA TRP A 110 13.32 -11.91 -8.27
C TRP A 110 12.57 -10.69 -7.72
N ASN A 111 13.27 -9.56 -7.54
CA ASN A 111 12.64 -8.32 -7.07
C ASN A 111 11.72 -7.71 -8.12
N ASP A 112 12.09 -7.75 -9.40
CA ASP A 112 11.25 -7.25 -10.48
C ASP A 112 10.00 -8.12 -10.65
N LEU A 113 10.14 -9.44 -10.54
CA LEU A 113 9.01 -10.36 -10.55
C LEU A 113 8.01 -10.03 -9.42
N LYS A 114 8.51 -9.91 -8.17
CA LYS A 114 7.66 -9.53 -7.03
C LYS A 114 6.99 -8.17 -7.25
N THR A 115 7.71 -7.20 -7.83
CA THR A 115 7.19 -5.87 -8.12
C THR A 115 6.07 -5.92 -9.15
N ASN A 116 6.26 -6.65 -10.26
CA ASN A 116 5.26 -6.79 -11.31
C ASN A 116 4.01 -7.50 -10.79
N CYS A 117 4.17 -8.67 -10.15
CA CYS A 117 3.04 -9.39 -9.56
C CYS A 117 2.29 -8.55 -8.51
N ARG A 118 3.00 -7.72 -7.73
CA ARG A 118 2.36 -6.82 -6.77
C ARG A 118 1.56 -5.73 -7.48
N ASN A 119 2.09 -5.12 -8.52
CA ASN A 119 1.39 -4.06 -9.25
C ASN A 119 0.10 -4.62 -9.87
N ASP A 120 0.15 -5.80 -10.49
CA ASP A 120 -1.04 -6.48 -11.01
C ASP A 120 -2.03 -6.85 -9.88
N ALA A 121 -1.51 -7.26 -8.71
CA ALA A 121 -2.34 -7.55 -7.54
C ALA A 121 -3.05 -6.29 -7.02
N MET A 122 -2.42 -5.11 -7.08
CA MET A 122 -3.05 -3.85 -6.68
C MET A 122 -4.20 -3.49 -7.61
N GLU A 123 -4.03 -3.65 -8.92
CA GLU A 123 -5.10 -3.45 -9.91
C GLU A 123 -6.25 -4.43 -9.69
N GLU A 124 -5.93 -5.70 -9.40
CA GLU A 124 -6.93 -6.72 -9.10
C GLU A 124 -7.73 -6.36 -7.83
N VAL A 125 -7.07 -5.98 -6.74
CA VAL A 125 -7.74 -5.53 -5.51
C VAL A 125 -8.73 -4.40 -5.80
N GLU A 126 -8.31 -3.36 -6.51
CA GLU A 126 -9.19 -2.23 -6.87
C GLU A 126 -10.37 -2.66 -7.75
N GLY A 127 -10.16 -3.64 -8.64
CA GLY A 127 -11.19 -4.20 -9.50
C GLY A 127 -12.29 -4.95 -8.74
N TYR A 128 -11.95 -5.61 -7.62
CA TYR A 128 -12.92 -6.33 -6.79
C TYR A 128 -13.65 -5.43 -5.79
N LEU A 129 -13.03 -4.31 -5.41
CA LEU A 129 -13.68 -3.30 -4.58
C LEU A 129 -14.81 -2.58 -5.34
N ASP A 130 -15.79 -2.10 -4.59
CA ASP A 130 -16.92 -1.35 -5.14
C ASP A 130 -16.43 -0.05 -5.82
N SER A 131 -17.05 0.30 -6.94
CA SER A 131 -16.81 1.56 -7.68
C SER A 131 -16.94 2.84 -6.85
N LYS A 132 -17.59 2.77 -5.67
CA LYS A 132 -17.69 3.90 -4.73
C LYS A 132 -16.35 4.32 -4.13
N TYR A 133 -15.36 3.43 -4.10
CA TYR A 133 -14.04 3.75 -3.54
C TYR A 133 -13.20 4.52 -4.57
N PRO A 134 -12.51 5.59 -4.17
CA PRO A 134 -11.65 6.33 -5.08
C PRO A 134 -10.45 5.46 -5.48
N ARG A 135 -9.96 5.70 -6.69
CA ARG A 135 -8.79 5.02 -7.27
C ARG A 135 -7.77 6.08 -7.67
N PRO A 136 -6.55 6.08 -7.11
CA PRO A 136 -6.03 5.17 -6.09
C PRO A 136 -6.72 5.33 -4.73
N LEU A 137 -6.63 4.31 -3.87
CA LEU A 137 -7.20 4.35 -2.53
C LEU A 137 -6.48 5.39 -1.65
N PRO A 138 -7.20 6.08 -0.74
CA PRO A 138 -6.59 7.02 0.19
C PRO A 138 -5.73 6.29 1.23
N PHE A 139 -4.86 7.05 1.89
CA PHE A 139 -4.09 6.49 3.01
C PHE A 139 -4.96 6.17 4.21
N ALA A 140 -4.52 5.20 5.00
CA ALA A 140 -5.14 4.88 6.27
C ALA A 140 -5.09 6.08 7.21
N ARG A 141 -6.17 6.26 7.98
CA ARG A 141 -6.31 7.39 8.90
C ARG A 141 -5.32 7.28 10.08
N ASN A 142 -5.07 6.06 10.55
CA ASN A 142 -4.15 5.79 11.66
C ASN A 142 -3.31 4.56 11.35
N SER A 143 -2.03 4.61 11.73
CA SER A 143 -1.12 3.48 11.56
C SER A 143 -0.11 3.41 12.69
N TYR A 144 -0.11 2.29 13.42
CA TYR A 144 0.85 2.05 14.51
C TYR A 144 2.23 1.58 14.02
N ASN A 145 2.29 1.09 12.79
CA ASN A 145 3.52 0.59 12.18
C ASN A 145 3.97 1.44 10.98
N SER A 146 3.51 2.70 10.91
CA SER A 146 3.81 3.63 9.82
C SER A 146 3.44 3.12 8.41
N ALA A 147 2.58 2.11 8.30
CA ALA A 147 2.01 1.66 7.05
C ALA A 147 1.08 2.73 6.47
N TYR A 148 1.16 2.97 5.16
CA TYR A 148 0.33 3.96 4.46
C TYR A 148 -1.13 3.54 4.29
N TYR A 149 -1.43 2.25 4.40
CA TYR A 149 -2.73 1.68 4.06
C TYR A 149 -3.26 0.78 5.17
N ASP A 150 -4.57 0.54 5.17
CA ASP A 150 -5.24 -0.32 6.15
C ASP A 150 -4.64 -1.73 6.11
N GLY A 151 -4.41 -2.34 7.27
CA GLY A 151 -3.73 -3.64 7.36
C GLY A 151 -4.43 -4.75 6.58
N ASP A 152 -5.75 -4.71 6.47
CA ASP A 152 -6.52 -5.65 5.65
C ASP A 152 -6.24 -5.46 4.15
N LEU A 153 -6.06 -4.22 3.68
CA LEU A 153 -5.67 -3.92 2.29
C LEU A 153 -4.27 -4.47 2.01
N VAL A 154 -3.31 -4.14 2.89
CA VAL A 154 -1.92 -4.62 2.80
C VAL A 154 -1.89 -6.16 2.71
N LYS A 155 -2.64 -6.82 3.58
CA LYS A 155 -2.72 -8.28 3.63
C LYS A 155 -3.39 -8.89 2.40
N ALA A 156 -4.49 -8.30 1.93
CA ALA A 156 -5.17 -8.76 0.73
C ALA A 156 -4.26 -8.66 -0.51
N THR A 157 -3.60 -7.50 -0.71
CA THR A 157 -2.65 -7.32 -1.81
C THR A 157 -1.47 -8.27 -1.70
N ALA A 158 -0.89 -8.47 -0.51
CA ALA A 158 0.22 -9.40 -0.32
C ALA A 158 -0.15 -10.86 -0.63
N LEU A 159 -1.35 -11.30 -0.22
CA LEU A 159 -1.85 -12.65 -0.54
C LEU A 159 -2.09 -12.83 -2.05
N ILE A 160 -2.68 -11.85 -2.74
CA ILE A 160 -2.84 -11.92 -4.21
C ILE A 160 -1.48 -11.89 -4.90
N THR A 161 -0.54 -11.09 -4.41
CA THR A 161 0.83 -11.05 -4.96
C THR A 161 1.49 -12.43 -4.86
N ALA A 162 1.43 -13.06 -3.69
CA ALA A 162 1.97 -14.40 -3.48
C ALA A 162 1.26 -15.43 -4.38
N ARG A 163 -0.06 -15.34 -4.52
CA ARG A 163 -0.84 -16.18 -5.45
C ARG A 163 -0.32 -16.05 -6.88
N LYS A 164 -0.18 -14.83 -7.42
CA LYS A 164 0.30 -14.60 -8.79
C LYS A 164 1.72 -15.14 -9.03
N ILE A 165 2.61 -14.99 -8.04
CA ILE A 165 3.95 -15.58 -8.09
C ILE A 165 3.87 -17.10 -8.21
N ILE A 166 3.02 -17.73 -7.39
CA ILE A 166 2.84 -19.19 -7.41
C ILE A 166 2.20 -19.63 -8.73
N GLU A 167 1.17 -18.94 -9.24
CA GLU A 167 0.55 -19.24 -10.54
C GLU A 167 1.57 -19.25 -11.69
N GLN A 168 2.54 -18.34 -11.68
CA GLN A 168 3.58 -18.28 -12.70
C GLN A 168 4.64 -19.39 -12.56
N ARG A 169 4.91 -19.87 -11.34
CA ARG A 169 6.03 -20.79 -11.05
C ARG A 169 5.60 -22.24 -10.87
N ASP A 170 4.43 -22.45 -10.30
CA ASP A 170 3.80 -23.74 -10.05
C ASP A 170 2.27 -23.59 -10.16
N PRO A 171 1.74 -23.54 -11.40
CA PRO A 171 0.29 -23.36 -11.65
C PRO A 171 -0.57 -24.51 -11.10
N THR A 172 0.04 -25.64 -10.72
CA THR A 172 -0.67 -26.81 -10.18
C THR A 172 -0.81 -26.79 -8.66
N SER A 173 -0.24 -25.78 -8.00
CA SER A 173 -0.24 -25.67 -6.54
C SER A 173 -1.63 -25.40 -5.99
N SER A 174 -2.10 -26.26 -5.09
CA SER A 174 -3.37 -26.07 -4.37
C SER A 174 -3.36 -24.86 -3.42
N ILE A 175 -2.19 -24.26 -3.16
CA ILE A 175 -2.05 -23.06 -2.32
C ILE A 175 -2.70 -21.85 -3.00
N ILE A 176 -2.72 -21.83 -4.35
CA ILE A 176 -3.34 -20.78 -5.17
C ILE A 176 -4.79 -20.55 -4.74
N ASP A 177 -5.58 -21.63 -4.69
CA ASP A 177 -7.00 -21.59 -4.30
C ASP A 177 -7.19 -21.19 -2.84
N ILE A 178 -6.30 -21.65 -1.95
CA ILE A 178 -6.36 -21.32 -0.52
C ILE A 178 -6.13 -19.81 -0.32
N PHE A 179 -5.16 -19.23 -1.01
CA PHE A 179 -4.89 -17.79 -0.94
C PHE A 179 -6.03 -17.00 -1.53
N TRP A 180 -6.55 -17.43 -2.68
CA TRP A 180 -7.68 -16.77 -3.30
C TRP A 180 -8.90 -16.74 -2.39
N ARG A 181 -9.28 -17.89 -1.83
CA ARG A 181 -10.43 -18.02 -0.94
C ARG A 181 -10.33 -17.19 0.34
N ARG A 182 -9.12 -16.91 0.84
CA ARG A 182 -8.91 -15.98 1.99
C ARG A 182 -9.15 -14.51 1.62
N VAL A 183 -8.90 -14.16 0.37
CA VAL A 183 -9.03 -12.79 -0.14
C VAL A 183 -10.45 -12.54 -0.63
N TYR A 184 -11.00 -13.45 -1.43
CA TYR A 184 -12.31 -13.31 -2.04
C TYR A 184 -12.91 -14.68 -2.37
N SER A 185 -14.16 -14.91 -1.94
CA SER A 185 -14.99 -16.02 -2.40
C SER A 185 -16.42 -15.53 -2.57
N SER A 186 -16.99 -15.70 -3.77
CA SER A 186 -18.40 -15.38 -4.03
C SER A 186 -19.32 -16.56 -3.74
N GLU A 187 -18.80 -17.79 -3.83
CA GLU A 187 -19.56 -19.03 -3.62
C GLU A 187 -19.77 -19.30 -2.12
N GLU A 188 -18.74 -19.04 -1.34
CA GLU A 188 -18.80 -19.05 0.12
C GLU A 188 -18.59 -17.60 0.58
N PRO A 189 -19.61 -16.87 1.07
CA PRO A 189 -19.59 -15.41 1.23
C PRO A 189 -18.67 -14.94 2.37
N PHE A 190 -17.37 -15.07 2.13
CA PHE A 190 -16.30 -14.71 3.04
C PHE A 190 -15.05 -14.30 2.28
N GLY A 191 -14.11 -13.71 3.00
CA GLY A 191 -12.85 -13.20 2.45
C GLY A 191 -12.76 -11.69 2.64
N LEU A 192 -11.52 -11.21 2.77
CA LEU A 192 -11.25 -9.82 3.11
C LEU A 192 -11.98 -8.84 2.16
N LEU A 193 -11.75 -8.96 0.85
CA LEU A 193 -12.36 -8.06 -0.13
C LEU A 193 -13.87 -8.25 -0.26
N TRP A 194 -14.38 -9.46 -0.01
CA TRP A 194 -15.81 -9.72 -0.03
C TRP A 194 -16.52 -8.92 1.08
N GLU A 195 -15.95 -8.87 2.29
CA GLU A 195 -16.50 -8.11 3.41
C GLU A 195 -16.49 -6.60 3.14
N TYR A 196 -15.43 -6.05 2.52
CA TYR A 196 -15.40 -4.63 2.12
C TYR A 196 -16.39 -4.29 1.01
N LYS A 197 -16.60 -5.21 0.05
CA LYS A 197 -17.57 -5.03 -1.03
C LYS A 197 -19.01 -5.05 -0.52
N ASN A 198 -19.32 -5.95 0.41
CA ASN A 198 -20.67 -6.12 0.97
C ASN A 198 -20.92 -5.27 2.24
N SER A 199 -20.06 -4.27 2.51
CA SER A 199 -20.17 -3.37 3.66
C SER A 199 -20.17 -4.08 5.03
N GLY A 200 -19.55 -5.26 5.12
CA GLY A 200 -19.25 -5.93 6.38
C GLY A 200 -18.03 -5.35 7.10
N ARG A 201 -17.13 -4.69 6.34
CA ARG A 201 -16.02 -3.85 6.84
C ARG A 201 -16.00 -2.52 6.12
N TYR A 202 -15.34 -1.55 6.76
CA TYR A 202 -15.12 -0.21 6.25
C TYR A 202 -13.64 0.14 6.39
N PHE A 203 -13.09 0.90 5.44
CA PHE A 203 -11.72 1.39 5.53
C PHE A 203 -11.62 2.49 6.59
N SER A 204 -10.44 2.66 7.19
CA SER A 204 -10.24 3.68 8.23
C SER A 204 -10.44 5.12 7.73
N PHE A 205 -10.32 5.36 6.41
CA PHE A 205 -10.60 6.67 5.83
C PHE A 205 -12.10 6.95 5.67
N GLU A 206 -12.97 5.92 5.67
CA GLU A 206 -14.39 6.11 5.47
C GLU A 206 -15.03 6.88 6.64
N PRO A 207 -15.95 7.82 6.35
CA PRO A 207 -16.67 8.52 7.39
C PRO A 207 -17.62 7.55 8.12
N THR A 208 -17.47 7.44 9.43
CA THR A 208 -18.37 6.65 10.28
C THR A 208 -19.53 7.50 10.80
N LYS A 209 -20.58 6.85 11.36
CA LYS A 209 -21.70 7.58 12.01
C LYS A 209 -21.23 8.51 13.12
N ASP A 210 -20.15 8.16 13.80
CA ASP A 210 -19.56 8.98 14.86
C ASP A 210 -18.84 10.21 14.30
N ASP A 211 -18.35 10.15 13.05
CA ASP A 211 -17.73 11.31 12.37
C ASP A 211 -18.76 12.44 12.12
N PHE A 212 -20.06 12.13 12.03
CA PHE A 212 -21.13 13.14 11.95
C PHE A 212 -21.46 13.79 13.30
N SER A 213 -21.02 13.21 14.42
CA SER A 213 -21.27 13.76 15.76
C SER A 213 -20.13 14.66 16.25
N GLY A 214 -19.13 14.94 15.41
CA GLY A 214 -17.92 15.67 15.75
C GLY A 214 -16.79 14.72 16.10
N ARG A 215 -15.87 14.48 15.16
CA ARG A 215 -14.68 13.64 15.40
C ARG A 215 -13.58 14.47 16.02
N LEU A 216 -13.03 14.00 17.14
CA LEU A 216 -11.85 14.58 17.78
C LEU A 216 -10.59 13.81 17.33
N GLU A 217 -9.59 14.53 16.86
CA GLU A 217 -8.27 14.00 16.52
C GLU A 217 -7.19 14.79 17.24
N ASN A 218 -6.21 14.10 17.83
CA ASN A 218 -5.05 14.73 18.46
C ASN A 218 -4.04 15.06 17.34
N LEU A 219 -3.76 16.35 17.11
CA LEU A 219 -2.81 16.78 16.09
C LEU A 219 -1.39 16.82 16.65
N VAL A 220 -1.23 17.47 17.79
CA VAL A 220 0.05 17.62 18.49
C VAL A 220 -0.22 17.43 19.96
N MET A 221 0.41 16.44 20.57
CA MET A 221 0.45 16.34 22.03
C MET A 221 1.89 16.08 22.44
N ASP A 222 2.37 16.87 23.39
CA ASP A 222 3.66 16.60 24.01
C ASP A 222 3.61 15.28 24.80
N ALA A 223 4.72 14.55 24.86
CA ALA A 223 4.80 13.25 25.53
C ALA A 223 4.53 13.32 27.05
N ALA A 224 4.73 14.49 27.67
CA ALA A 224 4.41 14.74 29.07
C ALA A 224 2.95 15.22 29.29
N SER A 225 2.19 15.47 28.22
CA SER A 225 0.78 15.86 28.32
C SER A 225 -0.07 14.66 28.73
N THR A 226 -0.97 14.88 29.68
CA THR A 226 -2.03 13.93 30.04
C THR A 226 -3.41 14.47 29.65
N GLY A 227 -3.42 15.60 28.95
CA GLY A 227 -4.61 16.34 28.56
C GLY A 227 -5.47 15.54 27.60
N ARG A 228 -6.78 15.50 27.88
CA ARG A 228 -7.78 14.88 27.03
C ARG A 228 -8.96 15.83 26.86
N ILE A 229 -9.45 15.88 25.63
CA ILE A 229 -10.68 16.57 25.29
C ILE A 229 -11.77 15.52 25.05
N TYR A 230 -12.98 15.81 25.50
CA TYR A 230 -14.15 14.99 25.19
C TYR A 230 -15.21 15.87 24.55
N LEU A 231 -15.85 15.34 23.51
CA LEU A 231 -16.97 15.96 22.84
C LEU A 231 -18.28 15.27 23.26
N HIS A 232 -19.34 16.06 23.37
CA HIS A 232 -20.69 15.61 23.67
C HIS A 232 -21.69 16.33 22.76
N GLY A 233 -22.86 15.74 22.56
CA GLY A 233 -23.89 16.30 21.69
C GLY A 233 -23.89 15.68 20.31
N LYS A 234 -24.56 16.35 19.37
CA LYS A 234 -24.69 15.88 17.99
C LYS A 234 -24.32 17.03 17.07
N GLY A 235 -23.26 16.84 16.29
CA GLY A 235 -22.86 17.76 15.23
C GLY A 235 -24.05 18.10 14.32
N GLN A 236 -24.36 19.38 14.23
CA GLN A 236 -25.38 19.95 13.35
C GLN A 236 -24.69 20.96 12.45
N SER A 237 -24.05 20.48 11.38
CA SER A 237 -23.47 21.36 10.38
C SER A 237 -23.96 21.00 8.98
N ALA A 238 -24.47 21.99 8.26
CA ALA A 238 -24.90 21.84 6.87
C ALA A 238 -23.72 21.77 5.88
N GLN A 239 -22.50 22.07 6.33
CA GLN A 239 -21.28 22.06 5.53
C GLN A 239 -20.18 21.33 6.30
N HIS A 240 -19.21 20.78 5.57
CA HIS A 240 -17.98 20.28 6.19
C HIS A 240 -17.24 21.44 6.85
N LYS A 241 -16.93 21.29 8.15
CA LYS A 241 -16.23 22.32 8.95
C LYS A 241 -15.14 21.68 9.79
N LEU A 242 -13.98 22.35 9.81
CA LEU A 242 -12.82 21.94 10.59
C LEU A 242 -12.52 23.00 11.64
N TYR A 243 -12.66 22.62 12.91
CA TYR A 243 -12.28 23.44 14.05
C TYR A 243 -10.97 22.94 14.63
N LYS A 244 -10.17 23.84 15.19
CA LYS A 244 -8.99 23.48 15.96
C LYS A 244 -9.01 24.10 17.34
N ILE A 245 -8.43 23.37 18.29
CA ILE A 245 -8.24 23.84 19.66
C ILE A 245 -6.76 23.75 19.99
N LYS A 246 -6.21 24.82 20.55
CA LYS A 246 -4.81 24.90 20.95
C LYS A 246 -4.68 25.45 22.35
N ILE A 247 -3.87 24.79 23.17
CA ILE A 247 -3.53 25.27 24.51
C ILE A 247 -2.57 26.45 24.39
N ASP A 248 -2.94 27.57 25.00
CA ASP A 248 -2.18 28.81 25.00
C ASP A 248 -1.50 29.08 26.35
N THR A 249 -2.07 28.57 27.45
CA THR A 249 -1.42 28.56 28.76
C THR A 249 -1.48 27.15 29.34
N ALA A 250 -0.32 26.57 29.65
CA ALA A 250 -0.20 25.22 30.22
C ALA A 250 -0.73 25.14 31.66
N GLY A 251 -1.11 23.94 32.09
CA GLY A 251 -1.57 23.69 33.46
C GLY A 251 -2.64 22.61 33.56
N VAL A 252 -3.19 22.46 34.76
CA VAL A 252 -4.37 21.61 34.99
C VAL A 252 -5.64 22.26 34.45
N VAL A 253 -6.71 21.49 34.33
CA VAL A 253 -8.07 22.00 34.04
C VAL A 253 -8.41 23.17 34.98
N GLU A 254 -9.14 24.18 34.48
CA GLU A 254 -9.48 25.45 35.17
C GLU A 254 -8.32 26.45 35.33
N THR A 255 -7.08 26.02 35.13
CA THR A 255 -5.91 26.92 35.09
C THR A 255 -5.39 27.10 33.66
N ALA A 256 -5.34 26.01 32.89
CA ALA A 256 -4.93 26.05 31.49
C ALA A 256 -5.94 26.84 30.65
N THR A 257 -5.44 27.57 29.65
CA THR A 257 -6.26 28.32 28.70
C THR A 257 -6.06 27.79 27.29
N TYR A 258 -7.10 27.94 26.47
CA TYR A 258 -7.11 27.48 25.09
C TYR A 258 -7.74 28.52 24.16
N LYS A 259 -7.36 28.45 22.89
CA LYS A 259 -7.93 29.23 21.79
C LYS A 259 -8.56 28.30 20.76
N ILE A 260 -9.56 28.82 20.07
CA ILE A 260 -10.31 28.11 19.03
C ILE A 260 -9.96 28.73 17.68
N SER A 261 -9.94 27.90 16.65
CA SER A 261 -9.95 28.28 15.25
C SER A 261 -11.12 27.56 14.57
N ASP A 262 -11.85 28.25 13.69
CA ASP A 262 -12.95 27.72 12.88
C ASP A 262 -12.57 27.55 11.40
N ASP A 263 -11.28 27.70 11.08
CA ASP A 263 -10.71 27.67 9.72
C ASP A 263 -9.47 26.76 9.62
N ASN A 264 -9.50 25.63 10.34
CA ASN A 264 -8.42 24.63 10.35
C ASN A 264 -7.04 25.18 10.80
N GLY A 265 -7.03 26.22 11.63
CA GLY A 265 -5.83 26.82 12.24
C GLY A 265 -5.15 27.91 11.42
N LEU A 266 -5.79 28.39 10.35
CA LEU A 266 -5.29 29.52 9.55
C LEU A 266 -5.37 30.82 10.35
N SER A 267 -6.44 30.99 11.12
CA SER A 267 -6.62 32.08 12.07
C SER A 267 -7.12 31.57 13.42
N TRP A 268 -6.84 32.33 14.47
CA TRP A 268 -7.20 31.98 15.84
C TRP A 268 -8.00 33.12 16.45
N HIS A 269 -9.09 32.79 17.14
CA HIS A 269 -9.81 33.77 17.93
C HIS A 269 -8.89 34.33 19.03
N SER A 270 -8.94 35.64 19.23
CA SER A 270 -8.11 36.35 20.22
C SER A 270 -8.52 36.07 21.67
N THR A 271 -9.76 35.61 21.88
CA THR A 271 -10.28 35.28 23.20
C THR A 271 -9.67 33.97 23.71
N LEU A 272 -8.95 34.05 24.84
CA LEU A 272 -8.49 32.88 25.58
C LEU A 272 -9.61 32.36 26.50
N ASN A 273 -9.95 31.09 26.33
CA ASN A 273 -10.95 30.41 27.13
C ASN A 273 -10.26 29.57 28.19
N THR A 274 -10.76 29.58 29.42
CA THR A 274 -10.26 28.70 30.48
C THR A 274 -10.79 27.28 30.25
N THR A 275 -9.96 26.26 30.46
CA THR A 275 -10.37 24.84 30.44
C THR A 275 -11.34 24.54 31.59
N TYR A 276 -12.17 23.50 31.46
CA TYR A 276 -13.21 23.17 32.44
C TYR A 276 -13.55 21.68 32.44
N TYR A 277 -14.00 21.18 33.60
CA TYR A 277 -14.42 19.77 33.76
C TYR A 277 -15.83 19.51 33.21
N GLU A 278 -16.71 20.50 33.29
CA GLU A 278 -18.10 20.40 32.84
C GLU A 278 -18.23 20.67 31.35
N GLY A 279 -19.22 20.07 30.68
CA GLY A 279 -19.45 20.33 29.26
C GLY A 279 -19.85 21.78 29.00
N ARG A 280 -19.09 22.53 28.21
CA ARG A 280 -19.53 23.85 27.70
C ARG A 280 -19.71 23.81 26.19
N TYR A 281 -20.60 24.68 25.71
CA TYR A 281 -20.90 24.76 24.29
C TYR A 281 -19.67 25.23 23.51
N LEU A 282 -19.32 24.49 22.46
CA LEU A 282 -18.25 24.83 21.54
C LEU A 282 -18.83 25.48 20.28
N ALA A 283 -19.46 24.67 19.43
CA ALA A 283 -20.05 25.08 18.15
C ALA A 283 -20.90 23.93 17.57
N GLN A 284 -21.75 24.24 16.58
CA GLN A 284 -22.46 23.25 15.75
C GLN A 284 -23.21 22.16 16.56
N GLY A 285 -23.82 22.52 17.70
CA GLY A 285 -24.54 21.54 18.53
C GLY A 285 -23.64 20.53 19.27
N VAL A 286 -22.35 20.86 19.43
CA VAL A 286 -21.37 20.07 20.20
C VAL A 286 -20.85 20.86 21.39
N TRP A 287 -20.74 20.14 22.50
CA TRP A 287 -20.17 20.58 23.75
C TRP A 287 -18.82 19.91 23.95
N ILE A 288 -17.90 20.62 24.57
CA ILE A 288 -16.56 20.16 24.87
C ILE A 288 -16.36 20.08 26.37
N ARG A 289 -15.47 19.22 26.86
CA ARG A 289 -14.93 19.25 28.23
C ARG A 289 -13.47 18.79 28.23
N PHE A 290 -12.75 19.14 29.29
CA PHE A 290 -11.32 18.89 29.44
C PHE A 290 -11.03 17.99 30.65
N GLN A 291 -9.98 17.18 30.56
CA GLN A 291 -9.47 16.36 31.65
C GLN A 291 -7.94 16.27 31.59
N GLY A 292 -7.28 16.20 32.75
CA GLY A 292 -5.83 15.98 32.84
C GLY A 292 -5.01 17.28 32.92
N THR A 293 -3.74 17.19 32.58
CA THR A 293 -2.78 18.31 32.57
C THR A 293 -2.32 18.59 31.15
N PHE A 294 -2.40 19.85 30.75
CA PHE A 294 -2.12 20.34 29.41
C PHE A 294 -0.76 21.05 29.33
N ILE A 295 -0.09 20.89 28.20
CA ILE A 295 1.16 21.57 27.87
C ILE A 295 0.89 22.61 26.78
N LEU A 296 1.72 23.65 26.75
CA LEU A 296 1.64 24.72 25.76
C LEU A 296 1.73 24.13 24.34
N ASN A 297 0.83 24.56 23.45
CA ASN A 297 0.70 24.10 22.06
C ASN A 297 0.18 22.67 21.84
N ASP A 298 -0.32 21.98 22.87
CA ASP A 298 -1.16 20.80 22.62
C ASP A 298 -2.34 21.22 21.72
N GLU A 299 -2.58 20.46 20.65
CA GLU A 299 -3.49 20.81 19.56
C GLU A 299 -4.40 19.63 19.19
N TRP A 300 -5.69 19.94 19.02
CA TRP A 300 -6.73 19.01 18.58
C TRP A 300 -7.45 19.54 17.35
N LEU A 301 -7.76 18.63 16.42
CA LEU A 301 -8.68 18.86 15.31
C LEU A 301 -10.06 18.33 15.69
N ILE A 302 -11.09 19.11 15.37
CA ILE A 302 -12.48 18.69 15.47
C ILE A 302 -13.10 18.82 14.09
N GLU A 303 -13.49 17.68 13.52
CA GLU A 303 -14.11 17.61 12.21
C GLU A 303 -15.62 17.41 12.34
N PHE A 304 -16.39 18.30 11.70
CA PHE A 304 -17.83 18.15 11.51
C PHE A 304 -18.10 17.79 10.06
N ALA A 305 -18.54 16.55 9.83
CA ALA A 305 -19.07 16.14 8.54
C ALA A 305 -20.45 16.79 8.28
N SER A 306 -20.75 17.12 7.02
CA SER A 306 -22.05 17.69 6.66
C SER A 306 -23.18 16.69 6.95
N THR A 307 -24.28 17.16 7.55
CA THR A 307 -25.49 16.35 7.79
C THR A 307 -26.28 16.07 6.51
N ASP A 308 -26.01 16.78 5.40
CA ASP A 308 -26.89 16.79 4.22
C ASP A 308 -26.45 15.88 3.06
N GLU A 309 -25.49 14.96 3.22
CA GLU A 309 -25.03 14.15 2.08
C GLU A 309 -24.82 12.64 2.29
N VAL A 310 -25.44 11.99 3.28
CA VAL A 310 -25.58 10.51 3.26
C VAL A 310 -26.93 10.05 3.83
N VAL A 311 -28.03 10.48 3.21
CA VAL A 311 -29.18 9.57 3.13
C VAL A 311 -28.87 8.64 1.97
N LYS A 312 -28.64 7.36 2.30
CA LYS A 312 -28.52 6.24 1.35
C LYS A 312 -29.33 6.50 0.07
N SER A 313 -28.68 6.61 -1.08
CA SER A 313 -29.34 6.35 -2.34
C SER A 313 -28.78 5.04 -2.90
N ASP A 314 -29.54 3.97 -2.71
CA ASP A 314 -29.52 2.90 -3.69
C ASP A 314 -29.73 3.56 -5.06
N LEU A 315 -28.66 3.59 -5.87
CA LEU A 315 -28.61 4.14 -7.23
C LEU A 315 -28.87 5.66 -7.35
N PHE A 316 -28.40 6.22 -8.47
CA PHE A 316 -28.66 7.56 -9.04
C PHE A 316 -27.62 8.67 -8.79
N SER A 317 -26.77 8.82 -9.82
CA SER A 317 -26.41 10.07 -10.50
C SER A 317 -26.73 11.40 -9.79
N VAL A 318 -25.69 12.16 -9.49
CA VAL A 318 -25.78 13.58 -9.12
C VAL A 318 -26.35 14.38 -10.30
N LYS A 319 -27.56 14.94 -10.14
CA LYS A 319 -28.09 16.00 -11.01
C LYS A 319 -27.67 17.35 -10.44
N LEU A 320 -26.77 18.04 -11.15
CA LEU A 320 -26.52 19.47 -10.94
C LEU A 320 -27.70 20.26 -11.52
N THR A 321 -28.54 20.85 -10.65
CA THR A 321 -29.47 21.91 -11.07
C THR A 321 -28.81 23.25 -10.90
N ASN A 322 -28.42 23.88 -12.01
CA ASN A 322 -28.12 25.30 -12.06
C ASN A 322 -29.40 26.10 -11.74
N LYS A 323 -29.31 27.03 -10.79
CA LYS A 323 -30.12 28.24 -10.78
C LYS A 323 -29.22 29.41 -11.15
#